data_AF-E9F6W0-F1
#
_entry.id   AF-E9F6W0-F1
#
_cell.length_a   1.000
_cell.length_b   1.000
_cell.length_c   1.000
_cell.angle_alpha   90.00
_cell.angle_beta   90.00
_cell.angle_gamma   90.00
#
_symmetry.space_group_name_H-M   'P 1'
#
loop_
_entity.id
_entity.type
_entity.pdbx_description
1 polymer ?
#
loop_
_entity_poly.entity_id
_entity_poly.type
_entity_poly.pdbx_seq_one_letter_code
_entity_poly.pdbx_strand_id
1 'polypeptide(L)'
;MTMSFSQVEVIVRQMQALCDKVQQSRNLRCSKAERLAFPRLVAQLVDTANTLSHHLLDHITIKAPNEAAKGIVDKFRLSSCKFDAFNKSLLKRNLNLVFLGPQISALDSNQVRARKKTTQHRCNVVGALKPSHIVLWSVSLPPSAWAAGDMSQETFGYLIQELGKLPLTEWPKEVTDSLYTLSSEEPLSNNDKFGAFAEAFTSDLSSTAGYRANESSGPSPSITETGKKRRLNDINSAGPKPSLASHVASVDIPPNEKNTSLAHYADASSVKMARMAKLERLEYVLGDYLYSGMMASRLRKGEVDRRIMTLTDAVRLHLAYQSGEDFKLEVWLCATVGKAVVEAKADSVERVRSVLGDYLFAATSSSNWWRQRETEGTHLSALYVSFPHSDIGDCFTD
;
A
#
# COMPACT_ATOMS: atom_id res chain seq x y z
N MET A 1 -12.15 -9.39 -25.70
CA MET A 1 -10.83 -8.93 -26.19
C MET A 1 -10.07 -8.42 -24.98
N THR A 2 -9.01 -9.11 -24.54
CA THR A 2 -8.23 -8.72 -23.35
C THR A 2 -7.13 -7.77 -23.76
N MET A 3 -7.10 -6.58 -23.15
CA MET A 3 -6.08 -5.56 -23.41
C MET A 3 -4.90 -5.77 -22.44
N SER A 4 -3.67 -5.82 -22.95
CA SER A 4 -2.47 -6.03 -22.13
C SER A 4 -1.97 -4.72 -21.50
N PHE A 5 -1.22 -4.81 -20.40
CA PHE A 5 -0.58 -3.65 -19.77
C PHE A 5 0.33 -2.88 -20.75
N SER A 6 1.08 -3.60 -21.59
CA SER A 6 1.91 -3.01 -22.64
C SER A 6 1.11 -2.16 -23.65
N GLN A 7 -0.13 -2.52 -23.95
CA GLN A 7 -1.00 -1.71 -24.81
C GLN A 7 -1.43 -0.41 -24.12
N VAL A 8 -1.67 -0.44 -22.81
CA VAL A 8 -1.97 0.77 -22.02
C VAL A 8 -0.77 1.71 -21.99
N GLU A 9 0.44 1.18 -21.78
CA GLU A 9 1.67 1.98 -21.83
C GLU A 9 1.89 2.65 -23.19
N VAL A 10 1.63 1.93 -24.28
CA VAL A 10 1.73 2.47 -25.64
C VAL A 10 0.78 3.66 -25.81
N ILE A 11 -0.46 3.56 -25.33
CA ILE A 11 -1.44 4.66 -25.41
C ILE A 11 -0.96 5.87 -24.61
N VAL A 12 -0.48 5.67 -23.38
CA VAL A 12 0.03 6.78 -22.55
C VAL A 12 1.22 7.47 -23.23
N ARG A 13 2.16 6.70 -23.80
CA ARG A 13 3.29 7.26 -24.56
C ARG A 13 2.83 8.03 -25.80
N GLN A 14 1.82 7.55 -26.50
CA GLN A 14 1.24 8.25 -27.66
C GLN A 14 0.58 9.56 -27.25
N MET A 15 -0.19 9.58 -26.16
CA MET A 15 -0.80 10.80 -25.62
C MET A 15 0.27 11.82 -25.21
N GLN A 16 1.34 11.38 -24.56
CA GLN A 16 2.46 12.26 -24.19
C GLN A 16 3.17 12.83 -25.43
N ALA A 17 3.48 11.99 -26.43
CA ALA A 17 4.11 12.44 -27.66
C ALA A 17 3.24 13.43 -28.45
N LEU A 18 1.91 13.29 -28.39
CA LEU A 18 0.97 14.27 -28.94
C LEU A 18 1.03 15.60 -28.18
N CYS A 19 1.04 15.57 -26.84
CA CYS A 19 1.22 16.78 -26.02
C CYS A 19 2.53 17.50 -26.35
N ASP A 20 3.64 16.78 -26.47
CA ASP A 20 4.95 17.36 -26.78
C ASP A 20 4.95 18.01 -28.17
N LYS A 21 4.34 17.35 -29.18
CA LYS A 21 4.19 17.91 -30.53
C LYS A 21 3.34 19.17 -30.54
N VAL A 22 2.23 19.18 -29.79
CA VAL A 22 1.37 20.37 -29.65
C VAL A 22 2.13 21.52 -28.98
N GLN A 23 2.91 21.22 -27.93
CA GLN A 23 3.69 22.21 -27.20
C GLN A 23 4.85 22.79 -28.04
N GLN A 24 5.49 21.96 -28.88
CA GLN A 24 6.56 22.38 -29.79
C GLN A 24 6.03 23.15 -31.01
N SER A 25 4.78 22.93 -31.40
CA SER A 25 4.14 23.63 -32.52
C SER A 25 3.82 25.07 -32.14
N ARG A 26 4.70 26.01 -32.49
CA ARG A 26 4.53 27.45 -32.21
C ARG A 26 3.24 28.06 -32.77
N ASN A 27 2.61 27.43 -33.77
CA ASN A 27 1.34 27.86 -34.36
C ASN A 27 0.55 26.64 -34.88
N LEU A 28 -0.40 26.14 -34.10
CA LEU A 28 -1.41 25.20 -34.62
C LEU A 28 -2.31 25.95 -35.61
N ARG A 29 -2.14 25.66 -36.90
CA ARG A 29 -2.90 26.31 -37.97
C ARG A 29 -4.29 25.69 -38.06
N CYS A 30 -5.22 26.15 -37.23
CA CYS A 30 -6.62 25.72 -37.26
C CYS A 30 -7.49 26.70 -38.06
N SER A 31 -8.34 26.14 -38.92
CA SER A 31 -9.45 26.84 -39.57
C SER A 31 -10.47 27.37 -38.56
N LYS A 32 -11.34 28.29 -38.99
CA LYS A 32 -12.38 28.87 -38.11
C LYS A 32 -13.36 27.80 -37.58
N ALA A 33 -13.70 26.80 -38.41
CA ALA A 33 -14.57 25.70 -38.02
C ALA A 33 -13.89 24.78 -36.98
N GLU A 34 -12.61 24.46 -37.15
CA GLU A 34 -11.86 23.64 -36.20
C GLU A 34 -11.67 24.33 -34.85
N ARG A 35 -11.46 25.66 -34.84
CA ARG A 35 -11.36 26.44 -33.59
C ARG A 35 -12.65 26.38 -32.77
N LEU A 36 -13.81 26.38 -33.42
CA LEU A 36 -15.10 26.27 -32.74
C LEU A 36 -15.34 24.85 -32.19
N ALA A 37 -14.76 23.82 -32.81
CA ALA A 37 -14.85 22.43 -32.35
C ALA A 37 -13.84 22.10 -31.24
N PHE A 38 -12.76 22.88 -31.11
CA PHE A 38 -11.64 22.61 -30.22
C PHE A 38 -12.03 22.44 -28.74
N PRO A 39 -12.89 23.31 -28.13
CA PRO A 39 -13.29 23.13 -26.74
C PRO A 39 -14.01 21.81 -26.49
N ARG A 40 -14.84 21.36 -27.44
CA ARG A 40 -15.56 20.08 -27.35
C ARG A 40 -14.59 18.89 -27.40
N LEU A 41 -13.58 18.95 -28.27
CA LEU A 41 -12.54 17.92 -28.33
C LEU A 41 -11.71 17.87 -27.04
N VAL A 42 -11.35 19.02 -26.47
CA VAL A 42 -10.64 19.09 -25.18
C VAL A 42 -11.48 18.46 -24.07
N ALA A 43 -12.77 18.79 -23.99
CA ALA A 43 -13.67 18.20 -22.99
C ALA A 43 -13.77 16.67 -23.15
N GLN A 44 -13.92 16.18 -24.38
CA GLN A 44 -13.96 14.73 -24.66
C GLN A 44 -12.64 14.02 -24.31
N LEU A 45 -11.49 14.65 -24.59
CA LEU A 45 -10.19 14.09 -24.25
C LEU A 45 -10.01 13.96 -22.74
N VAL A 46 -10.38 14.99 -21.98
CA VAL A 46 -10.33 14.99 -20.51
C VAL A 46 -11.26 13.92 -19.94
N ASP A 47 -12.49 13.85 -20.42
CA ASP A 47 -13.49 12.87 -19.96
C ASP A 47 -13.05 11.43 -20.24
N THR A 48 -12.49 11.18 -21.43
CA THR A 48 -11.95 9.87 -21.82
C THR A 48 -10.74 9.50 -20.96
N ALA A 49 -9.83 10.44 -20.71
CA ALA A 49 -8.65 10.21 -19.88
C ALA A 49 -9.03 9.91 -18.42
N ASN A 50 -10.00 10.64 -17.86
CA ASN A 50 -10.54 10.38 -16.53
C ASN A 50 -11.22 9.01 -16.45
N THR A 51 -12.03 8.66 -17.44
CA THR A 51 -12.71 7.36 -17.53
C THR A 51 -11.69 6.22 -17.60
N LEU A 52 -10.66 6.35 -18.45
CA LEU A 52 -9.57 5.37 -18.54
C LEU A 52 -8.81 5.25 -17.21
N SER A 53 -8.49 6.38 -16.57
CA SER A 53 -7.82 6.40 -15.27
C SER A 53 -8.64 5.66 -14.20
N HIS A 54 -9.96 5.92 -14.15
CA HIS A 54 -10.87 5.21 -13.26
C HIS A 54 -10.88 3.71 -13.52
N HIS A 55 -10.96 3.27 -14.78
CA HIS A 55 -10.93 1.85 -15.11
C HIS A 55 -9.59 1.19 -14.76
N LEU A 56 -8.46 1.87 -14.98
CA LEU A 56 -7.15 1.36 -14.59
C LEU A 56 -7.02 1.27 -13.06
N LEU A 57 -7.50 2.27 -12.32
CA LEU A 57 -7.54 2.24 -10.86
C LEU A 57 -8.45 1.13 -10.34
N ASP A 58 -9.60 0.90 -10.98
CA ASP A 58 -10.53 -0.20 -10.66
C ASP A 58 -9.93 -1.58 -10.98
N HIS A 59 -9.07 -1.65 -11.99
CA HIS A 59 -8.27 -2.84 -12.28
C HIS A 59 -7.09 -3.06 -11.32
N ILE A 60 -6.58 -2.00 -10.70
CA ILE A 60 -5.52 -2.02 -9.69
C ILE A 60 -6.08 -2.23 -8.28
N THR A 61 -7.35 -1.91 -8.01
CA THR A 61 -8.01 -2.30 -6.76
C THR A 61 -7.87 -3.81 -6.62
N ILE A 62 -7.23 -4.20 -5.52
CA ILE A 62 -6.85 -5.57 -5.21
C ILE A 62 -8.09 -6.45 -5.46
N LYS A 63 -8.07 -7.20 -6.56
CA LYS A 63 -9.08 -8.24 -6.77
C LYS A 63 -8.98 -9.17 -5.57
N ALA A 64 -10.11 -9.52 -4.99
CA ALA A 64 -10.13 -10.39 -3.81
C ALA A 64 -9.21 -11.59 -4.07
N PRO A 65 -8.20 -11.83 -3.22
CA PRO A 65 -7.17 -12.82 -3.51
C PRO A 65 -7.73 -14.23 -3.61
N ASN A 66 -8.91 -14.47 -3.01
CA ASN A 66 -9.71 -15.67 -3.18
C ASN A 66 -11.19 -15.40 -2.82
N GLU A 67 -12.06 -16.39 -3.07
CA GLU A 67 -13.49 -16.32 -2.72
C GLU A 67 -13.73 -16.22 -1.20
N ALA A 68 -12.84 -16.78 -0.38
CA ALA A 68 -12.95 -16.66 1.08
C ALA A 68 -12.80 -15.20 1.55
N ALA A 69 -11.91 -14.43 0.90
CA ALA A 69 -11.74 -13.01 1.16
C ALA A 69 -13.01 -12.23 0.81
N LYS A 70 -13.66 -12.54 -0.32
CA LYS A 70 -14.96 -11.91 -0.68
C LYS A 70 -16.03 -12.21 0.36
N GLY A 71 -16.14 -13.47 0.78
CA GLY A 71 -17.11 -13.88 1.80
C GLY A 71 -16.92 -13.14 3.14
N ILE A 72 -15.69 -12.79 3.50
CA ILE A 72 -15.42 -11.97 4.69
C ILE A 72 -15.86 -10.52 4.48
N VAL A 73 -15.63 -9.92 3.30
CA VAL A 73 -16.11 -8.57 3.01
C VAL A 73 -17.63 -8.50 3.05
N ASP A 74 -18.31 -9.51 2.49
CA ASP A 74 -19.77 -9.60 2.57
C ASP A 74 -20.23 -9.76 4.01
N LYS A 75 -19.49 -10.49 4.84
CA LYS A 75 -19.73 -10.55 6.29
C LYS A 75 -19.59 -9.19 6.95
N PHE A 76 -18.56 -8.39 6.62
CA PHE A 76 -18.45 -7.02 7.14
C PHE A 76 -19.64 -6.15 6.72
N ARG A 77 -20.06 -6.23 5.45
CA ARG A 77 -21.25 -5.51 4.95
C ARG A 77 -22.51 -5.91 5.69
N LEU A 78 -22.72 -7.21 5.91
CA LEU A 78 -23.87 -7.72 6.66
C LEU A 78 -23.84 -7.26 8.11
N SER A 79 -22.68 -7.37 8.78
CA SER A 79 -22.50 -6.90 10.16
C SER A 79 -22.69 -5.38 10.29
N SER A 80 -22.31 -4.60 9.27
CA SER A 80 -22.50 -3.15 9.24
C SER A 80 -23.98 -2.73 9.12
N CYS A 81 -24.84 -3.60 8.59
CA CYS A 81 -26.26 -3.31 8.37
C CYS A 81 -27.19 -3.98 9.38
N LYS A 82 -26.80 -5.12 9.97
CA LYS A 82 -27.63 -5.91 10.88
C LYS A 82 -26.78 -6.53 12.01
N PHE A 83 -26.99 -6.04 13.23
CA PHE A 83 -26.38 -6.55 14.46
C PHE A 83 -27.29 -7.57 15.16
N ASP A 84 -27.72 -8.60 14.44
CA ASP A 84 -28.76 -9.52 14.97
C ASP A 84 -28.24 -10.43 16.11
N ALA A 85 -26.92 -10.55 16.29
CA ALA A 85 -26.31 -11.24 17.42
C ALA A 85 -24.91 -10.69 17.74
N PHE A 86 -24.85 -9.67 18.57
CA PHE A 86 -23.60 -9.09 19.05
C PHE A 86 -22.87 -10.04 20.02
N ASN A 87 -21.71 -10.55 19.61
CA ASN A 87 -20.90 -11.47 20.41
C ASN A 87 -19.89 -10.71 21.29
N LYS A 88 -20.29 -10.41 22.54
CA LYS A 88 -19.45 -9.74 23.56
C LYS A 88 -18.10 -10.42 23.78
N SER A 89 -18.08 -11.76 23.82
CA SER A 89 -16.85 -12.53 24.04
C SER A 89 -15.86 -12.41 22.88
N LEU A 90 -16.37 -12.26 21.66
CA LEU A 90 -15.57 -12.06 20.46
C LEU A 90 -15.00 -10.65 20.43
N LEU A 91 -15.83 -9.64 20.72
CA LEU A 91 -15.38 -8.26 20.88
C LEU A 91 -14.24 -8.16 21.90
N LYS A 92 -14.45 -8.65 23.13
CA LYS A 92 -13.45 -8.62 24.23
C LYS A 92 -12.13 -9.26 23.81
N ARG A 93 -12.16 -10.45 23.20
CA ARG A 93 -10.94 -11.16 22.77
C ARG A 93 -10.17 -10.39 21.70
N ASN A 94 -10.86 -9.83 20.70
CA ASN A 94 -10.20 -9.05 19.66
C ASN A 94 -9.65 -7.74 20.19
N LEU A 95 -10.40 -6.99 21.00
CA LEU A 95 -9.92 -5.73 21.59
C LEU A 95 -8.70 -5.97 22.48
N ASN A 96 -8.73 -7.00 23.34
CA ASN A 96 -7.55 -7.40 24.11
C ASN A 96 -6.34 -7.65 23.19
N LEU A 97 -6.53 -8.43 22.11
CA LEU A 97 -5.44 -8.73 21.19
C LEU A 97 -4.94 -7.49 20.44
N VAL A 98 -5.83 -6.62 19.96
CA VAL A 98 -5.47 -5.41 19.20
C VAL A 98 -4.70 -4.42 20.08
N PHE A 99 -5.16 -4.17 21.30
CA PHE A 99 -4.59 -3.12 22.16
C PHE A 99 -3.44 -3.58 23.06
N LEU A 100 -3.39 -4.88 23.41
CA LEU A 100 -2.31 -5.44 24.23
C LEU A 100 -1.30 -6.24 23.42
N GLY A 101 -1.64 -6.64 22.20
CA GLY A 101 -0.81 -7.48 21.35
C GLY A 101 -0.74 -8.94 21.81
N PRO A 102 -0.15 -9.82 20.97
CA PRO A 102 0.14 -11.19 21.37
C PRO A 102 1.20 -11.24 22.47
N GLN A 103 0.93 -11.97 23.54
CA GLN A 103 1.87 -12.18 24.64
C GLN A 103 3.08 -12.99 24.17
N ILE A 104 4.30 -12.44 24.27
CA ILE A 104 5.54 -13.12 23.88
C ILE A 104 6.12 -13.82 25.12
N SER A 105 6.47 -15.10 24.97
CA SER A 105 7.12 -15.90 26.01
C SER A 105 8.55 -16.22 25.61
N ALA A 106 9.46 -16.24 26.58
CA ALA A 106 10.83 -16.74 26.38
C ALA A 106 10.85 -18.22 25.95
N LEU A 107 9.79 -18.97 26.25
CA LEU A 107 9.61 -20.37 25.89
C LEU A 107 9.05 -20.57 24.47
N ASP A 108 8.71 -19.50 23.76
CA ASP A 108 8.19 -19.61 22.40
C ASP A 108 9.27 -20.08 21.41
N SER A 109 8.93 -21.04 20.57
CA SER A 109 9.79 -21.44 19.44
C SER A 109 10.01 -20.27 18.48
N ASN A 110 11.07 -20.34 17.66
CA ASN A 110 11.35 -19.30 16.65
C ASN A 110 10.16 -19.08 15.70
N GLN A 111 9.47 -20.17 15.31
CA GLN A 111 8.28 -20.10 14.48
C GLN A 111 7.13 -19.39 15.19
N VAL A 112 6.89 -19.69 16.47
CA VAL A 112 5.84 -19.03 17.26
C VAL A 112 6.16 -17.54 17.44
N ARG A 113 7.42 -17.19 17.74
CA ARG A 113 7.86 -15.79 17.84
C ARG A 113 7.67 -15.03 16.53
N ALA A 114 8.00 -15.64 15.39
CA ALA A 114 7.76 -15.06 14.06
C ALA A 114 6.27 -14.80 13.80
N ARG A 115 5.40 -15.78 14.10
CA ARG A 115 3.93 -15.60 14.01
C ARG A 115 3.45 -14.48 14.93
N LYS A 116 3.88 -14.44 16.19
CA LYS A 116 3.52 -13.37 17.13
C LYS A 116 3.96 -11.99 16.64
N LYS A 117 5.16 -11.87 16.05
CA LYS A 117 5.63 -10.60 15.44
C LYS A 117 4.73 -10.14 14.28
N THR A 118 4.32 -11.06 13.40
CA THR A 118 3.38 -10.73 12.31
C THR A 118 2.00 -10.39 12.85
N THR A 119 1.49 -11.12 13.84
CA THR A 119 0.21 -10.80 14.50
C THR A 119 0.27 -9.44 15.17
N GLN A 120 1.37 -9.09 15.85
CA GLN A 120 1.59 -7.77 16.45
C GLN A 120 1.53 -6.67 15.38
N HIS A 121 2.17 -6.86 14.23
CA HIS A 121 2.08 -5.92 13.12
C HIS A 121 0.64 -5.73 12.65
N ARG A 122 -0.13 -6.82 12.51
CA ARG A 122 -1.56 -6.76 12.15
C ARG A 122 -2.39 -6.04 13.22
N CYS A 123 -2.11 -6.27 14.50
CA CYS A 123 -2.76 -5.56 15.61
C CYS A 123 -2.53 -4.06 15.51
N ASN A 124 -1.29 -3.63 15.22
CA ASN A 124 -0.97 -2.21 15.03
C ASN A 124 -1.72 -1.61 13.83
N VAL A 125 -1.86 -2.35 12.72
CA VAL A 125 -2.61 -1.89 11.55
C VAL A 125 -4.10 -1.75 11.86
N VAL A 126 -4.70 -2.75 12.52
CA VAL A 126 -6.12 -2.70 12.93
C VAL A 126 -6.33 -1.57 13.95
N GLY A 127 -5.47 -1.44 14.95
CA GLY A 127 -5.58 -0.42 16.00
C GLY A 127 -5.38 1.02 15.51
N ALA A 128 -4.89 1.22 14.28
CA ALA A 128 -4.77 2.52 13.63
C ALA A 128 -5.98 2.89 12.76
N LEU A 129 -7.00 2.03 12.67
CA LEU A 129 -8.23 2.32 11.95
C LEU A 129 -9.13 3.31 12.71
N LYS A 130 -10.14 3.84 12.03
CA LYS A 130 -11.21 4.62 12.70
C LYS A 130 -11.88 3.76 13.79
N PRO A 131 -12.30 4.34 14.93
CA PRO A 131 -12.84 3.57 16.04
C PRO A 131 -13.95 2.60 15.64
N SER A 132 -14.85 3.07 14.79
CA SER A 132 -15.98 2.29 14.29
C SER A 132 -15.56 1.11 13.39
N HIS A 133 -14.49 1.25 12.60
CA HIS A 133 -13.91 0.13 11.85
C HIS A 133 -13.21 -0.90 12.75
N ILE A 134 -12.56 -0.46 13.84
CA ILE A 134 -11.95 -1.37 14.83
C ILE A 134 -13.03 -2.24 15.48
N VAL A 135 -14.17 -1.65 15.85
CA VAL A 135 -15.30 -2.39 16.38
C VAL A 135 -15.84 -3.37 15.36
N LEU A 136 -16.08 -2.94 14.10
CA LEU A 136 -16.58 -3.82 13.04
C LEU A 136 -15.65 -5.02 12.82
N TRP A 137 -14.35 -4.78 12.76
CA TRP A 137 -13.35 -5.86 12.67
C TRP A 137 -13.48 -6.83 13.86
N SER A 138 -13.56 -6.28 15.06
CA SER A 138 -13.55 -7.03 16.32
C SER A 138 -14.80 -7.86 16.58
N VAL A 139 -15.93 -7.50 15.98
CA VAL A 139 -17.18 -8.29 16.07
C VAL A 139 -17.36 -9.26 14.92
N SER A 140 -16.74 -9.02 13.76
CA SER A 140 -16.95 -9.84 12.57
C SER A 140 -15.97 -11.02 12.45
N LEU A 141 -14.74 -10.91 12.97
CA LEU A 141 -13.71 -11.95 12.78
C LEU A 141 -13.11 -12.45 14.10
N PRO A 142 -13.03 -13.76 14.36
CA PRO A 142 -12.25 -14.27 15.49
C PRO A 142 -10.75 -14.04 15.29
N PRO A 143 -9.96 -13.88 16.37
CA PRO A 143 -8.50 -13.78 16.28
C PRO A 143 -7.85 -14.86 15.40
N SER A 144 -8.33 -16.10 15.52
CA SER A 144 -7.86 -17.25 14.73
C SER A 144 -8.19 -17.17 13.23
N ALA A 145 -9.02 -16.23 12.79
CA ALA A 145 -9.29 -16.05 11.36
C ALA A 145 -8.31 -15.07 10.70
N TRP A 146 -7.67 -14.17 11.46
CA TRP A 146 -6.87 -13.08 10.90
C TRP A 146 -5.47 -12.95 11.51
N ALA A 147 -5.16 -13.65 12.60
CA ALA A 147 -3.82 -13.74 13.14
C ALA A 147 -2.84 -14.42 12.14
N ALA A 148 -1.55 -14.27 12.39
CA ALA A 148 -0.52 -14.83 11.54
C ALA A 148 -0.54 -16.36 11.53
N GLY A 149 -0.72 -16.95 10.34
CA GLY A 149 -0.81 -18.39 10.12
C GLY A 149 -2.06 -18.78 9.34
N ASP A 150 -3.19 -18.13 9.62
CA ASP A 150 -4.48 -18.49 9.04
C ASP A 150 -4.84 -17.63 7.82
N MET A 151 -4.53 -16.34 7.88
CA MET A 151 -4.78 -15.39 6.79
C MET A 151 -3.47 -14.96 6.14
N SER A 152 -3.39 -14.99 4.80
CA SER A 152 -2.26 -14.45 4.06
C SER A 152 -2.16 -12.92 4.21
N GLN A 153 -0.96 -12.37 4.05
CA GLN A 153 -0.78 -10.91 4.17
C GLN A 153 -1.54 -10.14 3.08
N GLU A 154 -1.66 -10.71 1.89
CA GLU A 154 -2.45 -10.16 0.79
C GLU A 154 -3.94 -10.09 1.12
N THR A 155 -4.51 -11.18 1.67
CA THR A 155 -5.90 -11.20 2.14
C THR A 155 -6.13 -10.19 3.25
N PHE A 156 -5.22 -10.11 4.23
CA PHE A 156 -5.31 -9.13 5.30
C PHE A 156 -5.31 -7.70 4.75
N GLY A 157 -4.37 -7.37 3.86
CA GLY A 157 -4.29 -6.05 3.23
C GLY A 157 -5.54 -5.69 2.42
N TYR A 158 -6.08 -6.65 1.66
CA TYR A 158 -7.34 -6.50 0.93
C TYR A 158 -8.50 -6.16 1.88
N LEU A 159 -8.66 -6.90 2.97
CA LEU A 159 -9.73 -6.69 3.93
C LEU A 159 -9.65 -5.33 4.64
N ILE A 160 -8.43 -4.87 4.98
CA ILE A 160 -8.23 -3.53 5.57
C ILE A 160 -8.68 -2.43 4.59
N GLN A 161 -8.37 -2.57 3.30
CA GLN A 161 -8.79 -1.61 2.28
C GLN A 161 -10.31 -1.61 2.09
N GLU A 162 -10.94 -2.79 2.01
CA GLU A 162 -12.38 -2.91 1.85
C GLU A 162 -13.13 -2.38 3.06
N LEU A 163 -12.64 -2.68 4.27
CA LEU A 163 -13.23 -2.16 5.51
C LEU A 163 -13.26 -0.63 5.52
N GLY A 164 -12.19 0.04 5.07
CA GLY A 164 -12.12 1.49 5.00
C GLY A 164 -13.10 2.15 4.01
N LYS A 165 -13.70 1.38 3.10
CA LYS A 165 -14.70 1.85 2.14
C LYS A 165 -16.13 1.68 2.64
N LEU A 166 -16.34 0.93 3.72
CA LEU A 166 -17.69 0.62 4.19
C LEU A 166 -18.33 1.84 4.86
N PRO A 167 -19.54 2.25 4.42
CA PRO A 167 -20.32 3.20 5.18
C PRO A 167 -20.80 2.51 6.46
N LEU A 168 -20.44 3.08 7.60
CA LEU A 168 -20.87 2.55 8.90
C LEU A 168 -22.15 3.25 9.36
N THR A 169 -23.10 2.45 9.84
CA THR A 169 -24.39 2.91 10.38
C THR A 169 -24.34 2.92 11.91
N GLU A 170 -25.38 3.47 12.54
CA GLU A 170 -25.61 3.52 13.99
C GLU A 170 -25.26 2.20 14.69
N TRP A 171 -24.56 2.31 15.83
CA TRP A 171 -24.13 1.17 16.62
C TRP A 171 -25.17 0.83 17.69
N PRO A 172 -25.47 -0.45 17.94
CA PRO A 172 -26.33 -0.85 19.04
C PRO A 172 -25.75 -0.37 20.38
N LYS A 173 -26.62 0.04 21.31
CA LYS A 173 -26.23 0.50 22.64
C LYS A 173 -25.45 -0.59 23.41
N GLU A 174 -25.72 -1.86 23.12
CA GLU A 174 -25.01 -2.99 23.70
C GLU A 174 -23.50 -2.96 23.39
N VAL A 175 -23.11 -2.38 22.26
CA VAL A 175 -21.70 -2.20 21.88
C VAL A 175 -21.06 -1.13 22.74
N THR A 176 -21.70 0.04 22.87
CA THR A 176 -21.19 1.13 23.72
C THR A 176 -21.12 0.72 25.18
N ASP A 177 -22.15 0.03 25.69
CA ASP A 177 -22.19 -0.48 27.05
C ASP A 177 -21.03 -1.46 27.28
N SER A 178 -20.75 -2.34 26.31
CA SER A 178 -19.64 -3.29 26.41
C SER A 178 -18.27 -2.61 26.35
N LEU A 179 -18.10 -1.56 25.53
CA LEU A 179 -16.86 -0.78 25.50
C LEU A 179 -16.63 -0.05 26.82
N TYR A 180 -17.68 0.53 27.40
CA TYR A 180 -17.62 1.16 28.72
C TYR A 180 -17.25 0.14 29.80
N THR A 181 -17.90 -1.03 29.84
CA THR A 181 -17.52 -2.11 30.76
C THR A 181 -16.06 -2.51 30.59
N LEU A 182 -15.59 -2.72 29.36
CA LEU A 182 -14.19 -3.07 29.08
C LEU A 182 -13.19 -1.98 29.50
N SER A 183 -13.58 -0.70 29.46
CA SER A 183 -12.72 0.40 29.91
C SER A 183 -12.53 0.44 31.43
N SER A 184 -13.43 -0.21 32.18
CA SER A 184 -13.35 -0.34 33.64
C SER A 184 -12.77 -1.67 34.11
N GLU A 185 -12.53 -2.63 33.22
CA GLU A 185 -12.05 -3.99 33.54
C GLU A 185 -10.60 -4.22 33.09
N GLU A 186 -9.83 -4.92 33.93
CA GLU A 186 -8.54 -5.48 33.50
C GLU A 186 -8.74 -6.49 32.36
N PRO A 187 -7.79 -6.58 31.40
CA PRO A 187 -6.52 -5.84 31.32
C PRO A 187 -6.59 -4.47 30.59
N LEU A 188 -7.76 -4.02 30.17
CA LEU A 188 -7.89 -2.83 29.31
C LEU A 188 -8.04 -1.52 30.09
N SER A 189 -8.45 -1.57 31.35
CA SER A 189 -8.53 -0.43 32.27
C SER A 189 -7.24 0.39 32.38
N ASN A 190 -6.07 -0.25 32.27
CA ASN A 190 -4.77 0.41 32.37
C ASN A 190 -4.14 0.72 30.99
N ASN A 191 -4.92 0.66 29.91
CA ASN A 191 -4.40 0.87 28.55
C ASN A 191 -4.88 2.22 27.99
N ASP A 192 -4.00 3.23 28.03
CA ASP A 192 -4.33 4.59 27.55
C ASP A 192 -4.80 4.62 26.09
N LYS A 193 -4.25 3.75 25.23
CA LYS A 193 -4.67 3.68 23.82
C LYS A 193 -6.10 3.16 23.69
N PHE A 194 -6.48 2.21 24.52
CA PHE A 194 -7.85 1.73 24.58
C PHE A 194 -8.81 2.78 25.13
N GLY A 195 -8.41 3.50 26.19
CA GLY A 195 -9.18 4.60 26.76
C GLY A 195 -9.50 5.67 25.70
N ALA A 196 -8.47 6.17 25.02
CA ALA A 196 -8.63 7.15 23.93
C ALA A 196 -9.51 6.62 22.79
N PHE A 197 -9.40 5.34 22.46
CA PHE A 197 -10.26 4.69 21.47
C PHE A 197 -11.74 4.66 21.89
N ALA A 198 -12.03 4.29 23.15
CA ALA A 198 -13.40 4.20 23.66
C ALA A 198 -14.07 5.58 23.73
N GLU A 199 -13.34 6.61 24.14
CA GLU A 199 -13.80 8.01 24.14
C GLU A 199 -14.06 8.54 22.73
N ALA A 200 -13.16 8.26 21.78
CA ALA A 200 -13.35 8.65 20.38
C ALA A 200 -14.59 7.97 19.78
N PHE A 201 -14.80 6.69 20.06
CA PHE A 201 -15.96 5.95 19.56
C PHE A 201 -17.29 6.52 20.08
N THR A 202 -17.36 6.89 21.35
CA THR A 202 -18.58 7.46 21.96
C THR A 202 -18.85 8.90 21.49
N SER A 203 -17.79 9.66 21.22
CA SER A 203 -17.89 11.02 20.65
C SER A 203 -18.46 11.00 19.21
N ASP A 204 -17.99 10.06 18.38
CA ASP A 204 -18.45 9.89 16.99
C ASP A 204 -19.97 9.62 16.92
N LEU A 205 -20.48 8.81 17.85
CA LEU A 205 -21.91 8.49 17.96
C LEU A 205 -22.78 9.69 18.35
N SER A 206 -22.29 10.53 19.25
CA SER A 206 -23.01 11.71 19.71
C SER A 206 -23.14 12.77 18.61
N SER A 207 -22.12 12.88 17.76
CA SER A 207 -22.11 13.81 16.62
C SER A 207 -23.11 13.41 15.51
N THR A 208 -23.35 12.11 15.32
CA THR A 208 -24.27 11.60 14.27
C THR A 208 -25.75 11.69 14.68
N ALA A 209 -26.07 11.55 15.96
CA ALA A 209 -27.45 11.64 16.46
C ALA A 209 -28.05 13.07 16.36
N GLY A 210 -27.21 14.11 16.43
CA GLY A 210 -27.65 15.51 16.40
C GLY A 210 -28.24 15.99 15.07
N TYR A 211 -27.94 15.33 13.95
CA TYR A 211 -28.42 15.74 12.62
C TYR A 211 -29.80 15.18 12.25
N ARG A 212 -30.30 14.12 12.91
CA ARG A 212 -31.58 13.46 12.56
C ARG A 212 -32.80 13.96 13.36
N ALA A 213 -32.60 14.73 14.44
CA ALA A 213 -33.72 15.17 15.29
C ALA A 213 -34.63 16.25 14.65
N ASN A 214 -34.28 16.80 13.47
CA ASN A 214 -35.06 17.85 12.81
C ASN A 214 -35.97 17.37 11.67
N GLU A 215 -36.04 16.06 11.37
CA GLU A 215 -36.91 15.53 10.31
C GLU A 215 -37.74 14.33 10.79
N SER A 216 -38.75 14.56 11.64
CA SER A 216 -39.75 13.52 11.95
C SER A 216 -41.03 14.12 12.54
N SER A 217 -41.85 14.74 11.69
CA SER A 217 -43.27 14.96 11.95
C SER A 217 -44.06 14.59 10.69
N GLY A 218 -44.49 13.33 10.60
CA GLY A 218 -45.37 12.86 9.52
C GLY A 218 -45.62 11.34 9.62
N PRO A 219 -46.87 10.86 9.46
CA PRO A 219 -47.34 9.61 10.08
C PRO A 219 -47.14 8.36 9.22
N SER A 220 -46.96 7.23 9.91
CA SER A 220 -46.95 5.86 9.38
C SER A 220 -48.21 5.48 8.62
N PRO A 221 -48.10 4.45 7.77
CA PRO A 221 -49.01 3.33 7.90
C PRO A 221 -48.32 1.95 7.90
N SER A 222 -48.86 1.10 8.75
CA SER A 222 -48.76 -0.35 8.83
C SER A 222 -49.13 -1.04 7.50
N ILE A 223 -48.58 -2.24 7.24
CA ILE A 223 -49.33 -3.47 6.93
C ILE A 223 -48.41 -4.71 6.94
N THR A 224 -49.00 -5.72 7.57
CA THR A 224 -48.77 -7.14 7.85
C THR A 224 -48.37 -8.13 6.72
N GLU A 225 -47.77 -9.25 7.19
CA GLU A 225 -47.90 -10.66 6.73
C GLU A 225 -47.24 -11.09 5.40
N THR A 226 -46.85 -12.34 5.09
CA THR A 226 -46.64 -13.64 5.75
C THR A 226 -45.88 -14.54 4.75
N GLY A 227 -45.18 -15.57 5.23
CA GLY A 227 -45.33 -16.90 4.60
C GLY A 227 -44.17 -17.54 3.81
N LYS A 228 -43.79 -18.73 4.32
CA LYS A 228 -43.49 -19.99 3.61
C LYS A 228 -42.05 -20.32 3.16
N LYS A 229 -41.41 -21.07 4.09
CA LYS A 229 -40.62 -22.30 3.90
C LYS A 229 -40.89 -23.08 2.59
N ARG A 230 -39.81 -23.54 1.94
CA ARG A 230 -39.78 -24.85 1.27
C ARG A 230 -38.37 -25.47 1.36
N ARG A 231 -38.31 -26.67 1.94
CA ARG A 231 -37.22 -27.66 1.89
C ARG A 231 -37.54 -28.67 0.78
N LEU A 232 -36.50 -29.25 0.14
CA LEU A 232 -36.36 -30.61 -0.45
C LEU A 232 -35.15 -30.56 -1.41
N ASN A 233 -34.33 -31.58 -1.67
CA ASN A 233 -33.94 -32.83 -1.03
C ASN A 233 -32.66 -33.29 -1.75
N ASP A 234 -31.89 -34.15 -1.08
CA ASP A 234 -30.77 -34.93 -1.59
C ASP A 234 -31.13 -35.80 -2.79
N ILE A 235 -30.18 -36.03 -3.71
CA ILE A 235 -29.94 -37.33 -4.37
C ILE A 235 -28.43 -37.50 -4.68
N ASN A 236 -27.85 -38.59 -4.17
CA ASN A 236 -26.54 -39.16 -4.51
C ASN A 236 -26.50 -39.73 -5.95
N SER A 237 -25.35 -39.69 -6.62
CA SER A 237 -24.86 -40.86 -7.40
C SER A 237 -23.42 -40.71 -7.90
N ALA A 238 -22.81 -41.89 -8.04
CA ALA A 238 -21.39 -42.19 -8.14
C ALA A 238 -20.80 -42.19 -9.56
N GLY A 239 -19.52 -41.83 -9.66
CA GLY A 239 -18.47 -42.33 -10.60
C GLY A 239 -18.69 -42.16 -12.12
N PRO A 240 -17.69 -42.47 -12.99
CA PRO A 240 -16.32 -42.94 -12.74
C PRO A 240 -15.21 -42.17 -13.50
N LYS A 241 -13.95 -42.60 -13.27
CA LYS A 241 -12.66 -42.17 -13.88
C LYS A 241 -12.64 -42.22 -15.42
N PRO A 242 -11.64 -41.56 -16.04
CA PRO A 242 -10.69 -42.36 -16.82
C PRO A 242 -9.21 -41.97 -16.62
N SER A 243 -8.37 -42.99 -16.80
CA SER A 243 -6.92 -42.97 -17.00
C SER A 243 -6.55 -42.71 -18.47
N LEU A 244 -5.36 -42.16 -18.79
CA LEU A 244 -4.20 -42.84 -19.42
C LEU A 244 -3.18 -41.83 -20.02
N ALA A 245 -1.93 -42.30 -20.14
CA ALA A 245 -0.80 -41.84 -20.98
C ALA A 245 0.02 -40.62 -20.48
N SER A 246 1.36 -40.54 -20.61
CA SER A 246 2.40 -41.47 -21.10
C SER A 246 3.81 -40.93 -20.74
N HIS A 247 4.77 -41.85 -20.59
CA HIS A 247 6.23 -41.76 -20.86
C HIS A 247 6.61 -40.83 -22.06
N VAL A 248 7.82 -40.29 -22.31
CA VAL A 248 9.21 -40.36 -21.82
C VAL A 248 10.02 -39.26 -22.54
N ALA A 249 11.11 -38.74 -21.95
CA ALA A 249 12.45 -38.53 -22.55
C ALA A 249 13.19 -37.28 -22.04
N SER A 250 14.28 -37.53 -21.32
CA SER A 250 15.40 -36.61 -21.08
C SER A 250 16.29 -36.50 -22.32
N VAL A 251 16.91 -35.33 -22.53
CA VAL A 251 18.15 -35.18 -23.29
C VAL A 251 19.03 -34.13 -22.60
N ASP A 252 20.19 -34.59 -22.11
CA ASP A 252 21.35 -33.79 -21.71
C ASP A 252 22.32 -33.67 -22.90
N ILE A 253 22.88 -32.48 -23.18
CA ILE A 253 24.20 -32.27 -23.82
C ILE A 253 24.84 -30.98 -23.25
N PRO A 254 26.18 -30.93 -23.04
CA PRO A 254 26.83 -30.08 -22.04
C PRO A 254 27.74 -28.98 -22.69
N PRO A 255 28.82 -28.45 -22.06
CA PRO A 255 29.04 -27.00 -21.93
C PRO A 255 30.17 -26.49 -22.85
N ASN A 256 30.25 -25.16 -23.05
CA ASN A 256 31.51 -24.55 -23.49
C ASN A 256 31.68 -23.12 -22.97
N GLU A 257 32.91 -22.85 -22.51
CA GLU A 257 33.37 -21.61 -21.89
C GLU A 257 33.94 -20.59 -22.90
N LYS A 258 34.13 -19.37 -22.39
CA LYS A 258 35.04 -18.27 -22.81
C LYS A 258 34.51 -17.25 -23.83
N ASN A 259 34.10 -16.07 -23.35
CA ASN A 259 34.94 -14.86 -23.33
C ASN A 259 34.15 -13.61 -22.90
N THR A 260 34.60 -13.01 -21.80
CA THR A 260 34.85 -11.58 -21.59
C THR A 260 34.18 -10.56 -22.52
N SER A 261 33.19 -9.82 -22.00
CA SER A 261 32.96 -8.42 -22.38
C SER A 261 32.16 -7.70 -21.29
N LEU A 262 32.80 -6.71 -20.69
CA LEU A 262 32.31 -5.79 -19.67
C LEU A 262 31.39 -4.75 -20.35
N ALA A 263 30.16 -5.14 -20.70
CA ALA A 263 29.18 -4.23 -21.30
C ALA A 263 27.72 -4.73 -21.10
N HIS A 264 27.24 -4.73 -19.84
CA HIS A 264 25.82 -4.93 -19.55
C HIS A 264 25.30 -3.80 -18.64
N TYR A 265 25.17 -2.61 -19.23
CA TYR A 265 24.16 -1.61 -18.84
C TYR A 265 23.12 -1.52 -19.97
N ALA A 266 22.38 -2.60 -20.16
CA ALA A 266 21.17 -2.67 -20.97
C ALA A 266 20.40 -3.84 -20.36
N ASP A 267 19.39 -3.64 -19.53
CA ASP A 267 18.08 -3.17 -19.93
C ASP A 267 17.31 -2.76 -18.66
N ALA A 268 17.26 -1.46 -18.38
CA ALA A 268 16.55 -0.92 -17.21
C ALA A 268 15.01 -0.97 -17.37
N SER A 269 14.46 -1.59 -18.43
CA SER A 269 13.03 -1.57 -18.70
C SER A 269 12.20 -2.61 -17.92
N SER A 270 12.84 -3.48 -17.13
CA SER A 270 12.14 -4.54 -16.37
C SER A 270 12.22 -4.44 -14.84
N VAL A 271 12.96 -3.47 -14.28
CA VAL A 271 13.10 -3.34 -12.82
C VAL A 271 11.82 -2.76 -12.23
N LYS A 272 11.19 -3.50 -11.31
CA LYS A 272 10.00 -3.04 -10.57
C LYS A 272 10.38 -1.84 -9.71
N MET A 273 10.03 -0.65 -10.16
CA MET A 273 10.31 0.61 -9.47
C MET A 273 9.05 1.15 -8.81
N ALA A 274 9.11 1.37 -7.49
CA ALA A 274 8.11 2.12 -6.78
C ALA A 274 8.41 3.63 -6.91
N ARG A 275 7.43 4.37 -7.43
CA ARG A 275 7.48 5.82 -7.64
C ARG A 275 6.47 6.52 -6.72
N MET A 276 6.56 7.85 -6.63
CA MET A 276 5.61 8.70 -5.90
C MET A 276 5.59 8.42 -4.39
N ALA A 277 6.74 8.60 -3.75
CA ALA A 277 6.86 8.47 -2.30
C ALA A 277 6.05 9.54 -1.56
N LYS A 278 5.47 9.19 -0.41
CA LYS A 278 4.73 10.12 0.46
C LYS A 278 5.69 11.10 1.13
N LEU A 279 5.52 12.40 0.87
CA LEU A 279 6.43 13.43 1.34
C LEU A 279 6.53 13.48 2.87
N GLU A 280 5.41 13.32 3.57
CA GLU A 280 5.31 13.32 5.04
C GLU A 280 6.18 12.26 5.75
N ARG A 281 6.60 11.21 5.01
CA ARG A 281 7.43 10.13 5.56
C ARG A 281 8.91 10.27 5.20
N LEU A 282 9.25 11.12 4.22
CA LEU A 282 10.59 11.18 3.66
C LEU A 282 11.57 11.91 4.54
N GLU A 283 11.14 12.92 5.30
CA GLU A 283 12.00 13.65 6.23
C GLU A 283 12.63 12.70 7.26
N TYR A 284 11.83 11.81 7.84
CA TYR A 284 12.32 10.78 8.77
C TYR A 284 13.27 9.78 8.10
N VAL A 285 13.00 9.37 6.86
CA VAL A 285 13.79 8.33 6.17
C VAL A 285 15.10 8.88 5.64
N LEU A 286 15.08 10.06 5.03
CA LEU A 286 16.24 10.69 4.41
C LEU A 286 17.10 11.48 5.43
N GLY A 287 16.51 11.88 6.55
CA GLY A 287 17.10 12.86 7.46
C GLY A 287 17.10 14.28 6.89
N ASP A 288 17.33 15.25 7.76
CA ASP A 288 17.17 16.68 7.45
C ASP A 288 18.03 17.14 6.27
N TYR A 289 19.27 16.65 6.15
CA TYR A 289 20.23 17.10 5.15
C TYR A 289 19.82 16.69 3.73
N LEU A 290 19.60 15.39 3.50
CA LEU A 290 19.17 14.88 2.20
C LEU A 290 17.74 15.30 1.87
N TYR A 291 16.85 15.37 2.86
CA TYR A 291 15.48 15.88 2.65
C TYR A 291 15.50 17.33 2.17
N SER A 292 16.31 18.19 2.79
CA SER A 292 16.48 19.59 2.35
C SER A 292 17.07 19.68 0.94
N GLY A 293 18.07 18.83 0.63
CA GLY A 293 18.64 18.73 -0.71
C GLY A 293 17.63 18.28 -1.77
N MET A 294 16.78 17.31 -1.43
CA MET A 294 15.69 16.84 -2.27
C MET A 294 14.63 17.92 -2.47
N MET A 295 14.23 18.62 -1.40
CA MET A 295 13.29 19.74 -1.47
C MET A 295 13.80 20.89 -2.35
N ALA A 296 15.12 21.09 -2.39
CA ALA A 296 15.76 22.11 -3.23
C ALA A 296 16.01 21.68 -4.69
N SER A 297 15.85 20.39 -5.02
CA SER A 297 16.05 19.86 -6.38
C SER A 297 15.07 20.48 -7.39
N ARG A 298 15.47 20.58 -8.65
CA ARG A 298 14.60 21.02 -9.76
C ARG A 298 13.43 20.05 -9.96
N LEU A 299 13.66 18.74 -9.79
CA LEU A 299 12.58 17.75 -9.90
C LEU A 299 11.46 18.06 -8.90
N ARG A 300 11.81 18.27 -7.62
CA ARG A 300 10.81 18.63 -6.60
C ARG A 300 10.19 20.00 -6.84
N LYS A 301 10.98 21.01 -7.24
CA LYS A 301 10.43 22.33 -7.62
C LYS A 301 9.39 22.21 -8.73
N GLY A 302 9.66 21.42 -9.77
CA GLY A 302 8.73 21.18 -10.87
C GLY A 302 7.43 20.50 -10.43
N GLU A 303 7.47 19.65 -9.40
CA GLU A 303 6.26 19.06 -8.80
C GLU A 303 5.45 20.09 -8.00
N VAL A 304 6.12 20.95 -7.22
CA VAL A 304 5.49 22.05 -6.47
C VAL A 304 4.80 23.03 -7.43
N ASP A 305 5.46 23.40 -8.52
CA ASP A 305 4.89 24.28 -9.56
C ASP A 305 3.63 23.67 -10.20
N ARG A 306 3.57 22.34 -10.29
CA ARG A 306 2.41 21.57 -10.76
C ARG A 306 1.37 21.29 -9.68
N ARG A 307 1.53 21.87 -8.48
CA ARG A 307 0.65 21.69 -7.31
C ARG A 307 0.62 20.26 -6.75
N ILE A 308 1.66 19.46 -6.97
CA ILE A 308 1.81 18.13 -6.39
C ILE A 308 2.52 18.27 -5.04
N MET A 309 1.75 18.23 -3.95
CA MET A 309 2.23 18.59 -2.61
C MET A 309 2.50 17.39 -1.68
N THR A 310 1.81 16.27 -1.88
CA THR A 310 1.81 15.15 -0.92
C THR A 310 2.66 13.96 -1.36
N LEU A 311 2.98 13.88 -2.65
CA LEU A 311 3.77 12.81 -3.25
C LEU A 311 4.95 13.41 -4.03
N THR A 312 6.04 12.65 -4.14
CA THR A 312 7.20 13.05 -4.93
C THR A 312 7.83 11.88 -5.67
N ASP A 313 8.24 12.13 -6.91
CA ASP A 313 9.05 11.25 -7.74
C ASP A 313 10.56 11.54 -7.57
N ALA A 314 10.92 12.50 -6.71
CA ALA A 314 12.30 12.78 -6.34
C ALA A 314 12.93 11.68 -5.46
N VAL A 315 12.15 10.70 -5.01
CA VAL A 315 12.64 9.50 -4.34
C VAL A 315 12.01 8.28 -4.99
N ARG A 316 12.85 7.34 -5.42
CA ARG A 316 12.43 6.10 -6.09
C ARG A 316 13.06 4.90 -5.43
N LEU A 317 12.26 3.87 -5.21
CA LEU A 317 12.73 2.59 -4.67
C LEU A 317 12.71 1.55 -5.78
N HIS A 318 13.88 1.06 -6.15
CA HIS A 318 14.07 -0.01 -7.10
C HIS A 318 14.09 -1.33 -6.34
N LEU A 319 13.13 -2.21 -6.66
CA LEU A 319 13.04 -3.50 -6.00
C LEU A 319 14.14 -4.44 -6.49
N ALA A 320 14.68 -5.24 -5.57
CA ALA A 320 15.56 -6.35 -5.87
C ALA A 320 14.96 -7.25 -6.96
N TYR A 321 15.79 -7.66 -7.93
CA TYR A 321 15.33 -8.53 -9.02
C TYR A 321 15.16 -9.96 -8.53
N GLN A 322 16.06 -10.41 -7.66
CA GLN A 322 16.04 -11.74 -7.04
C GLN A 322 15.92 -11.66 -5.52
N SER A 323 15.37 -12.71 -4.93
CA SER A 323 15.33 -12.85 -3.47
C SER A 323 16.75 -12.91 -2.92
N GLY A 324 17.06 -12.02 -1.99
CA GLY A 324 18.39 -11.93 -1.37
C GLY A 324 19.30 -10.86 -1.99
N GLU A 325 18.88 -10.18 -3.05
CA GLU A 325 19.56 -8.98 -3.54
C GLU A 325 19.15 -7.74 -2.74
N ASP A 326 19.97 -6.69 -2.80
CA ASP A 326 19.68 -5.40 -2.18
C ASP A 326 18.65 -4.60 -3.00
N PHE A 327 17.88 -3.77 -2.31
CA PHE A 327 17.07 -2.73 -2.92
C PHE A 327 17.94 -1.51 -3.21
N LYS A 328 17.60 -0.76 -4.26
CA LYS A 328 18.27 0.51 -4.58
C LYS A 328 17.35 1.69 -4.29
N LEU A 329 17.86 2.69 -3.57
CA LEU A 329 17.12 3.91 -3.26
C LEU A 329 17.73 5.08 -4.03
N GLU A 330 17.02 5.57 -5.04
CA GLU A 330 17.43 6.72 -5.83
C GLU A 330 16.80 8.00 -5.26
N VAL A 331 17.63 8.99 -4.95
CA VAL A 331 17.21 10.29 -4.41
C VAL A 331 17.73 11.41 -5.28
N TRP A 332 16.84 12.25 -5.80
CA TRP A 332 17.16 13.45 -6.57
C TRP A 332 17.48 14.60 -5.62
N LEU A 333 18.67 15.17 -5.74
CA LEU A 333 19.21 16.22 -4.88
C LEU A 333 19.64 17.43 -5.71
N CYS A 334 19.67 18.60 -5.08
CA CYS A 334 20.33 19.75 -5.67
C CYS A 334 21.85 19.56 -5.75
N ALA A 335 22.49 20.22 -6.72
CA ALA A 335 23.92 20.08 -7.02
C ALA A 335 24.84 20.24 -5.80
N THR A 336 24.55 21.21 -4.92
CA THR A 336 25.37 21.51 -3.75
C THR A 336 25.40 20.35 -2.76
N VAL A 337 24.26 19.71 -2.53
CA VAL A 337 24.16 18.54 -1.64
C VAL A 337 24.81 17.33 -2.30
N GLY A 338 24.61 17.11 -3.60
CA GLY A 338 25.31 16.03 -4.31
C GLY A 338 26.83 16.11 -4.24
N LYS A 339 27.39 17.32 -4.40
CA LYS A 339 28.84 17.54 -4.25
C LYS A 339 29.32 17.21 -2.84
N ALA A 340 28.57 17.63 -1.81
CA ALA A 340 28.90 17.30 -0.44
C ALA A 340 28.88 15.78 -0.18
N VAL A 341 27.96 15.03 -0.80
CA VAL A 341 27.94 13.56 -0.74
C VAL A 341 29.20 12.95 -1.37
N VAL A 342 29.61 13.45 -2.54
CA VAL A 342 30.84 13.00 -3.22
C VAL A 342 32.09 13.30 -2.40
N GLU A 343 32.19 14.49 -1.83
CA GLU A 343 33.30 14.87 -0.95
C GLU A 343 33.33 14.01 0.32
N ALA A 344 32.18 13.83 0.98
CA ALA A 344 32.07 12.98 2.15
C ALA A 344 32.56 11.55 1.85
N LYS A 345 32.21 11.03 0.67
CA LYS A 345 32.64 9.71 0.20
C LYS A 345 34.16 9.60 0.02
N ALA A 346 34.85 10.68 -0.32
CA ALA A 346 36.30 10.68 -0.47
C ALA A 346 37.06 10.91 0.85
N ASP A 347 36.37 11.41 1.87
CA ASP A 347 36.97 11.91 3.11
C ASP A 347 36.97 10.85 4.23
N SER A 348 35.79 10.54 4.82
CA SER A 348 35.69 9.59 5.93
C SER A 348 34.30 8.95 6.04
N VAL A 349 34.25 7.78 6.68
CA VAL A 349 33.00 7.05 6.94
C VAL A 349 32.06 7.87 7.84
N GLU A 350 32.60 8.60 8.81
CA GLU A 350 31.86 9.47 9.72
C GLU A 350 31.22 10.65 8.96
N ARG A 351 31.93 11.23 7.98
CA ARG A 351 31.38 12.29 7.15
C ARG A 351 30.26 11.77 6.26
N VAL A 352 30.39 10.55 5.71
CA VAL A 352 29.31 9.88 4.98
C VAL A 352 28.09 9.66 5.88
N ARG A 353 28.30 9.17 7.10
CA ARG A 353 27.22 8.99 8.09
C ARG A 353 26.53 10.30 8.43
N SER A 354 27.28 11.39 8.59
CA SER A 354 26.71 12.71 8.84
C SER A 354 25.85 13.22 7.69
N VAL A 355 26.20 12.90 6.44
CA VAL A 355 25.46 13.33 5.25
C VAL A 355 24.23 12.45 5.01
N LEU A 356 24.36 11.13 5.15
CA LEU A 356 23.25 10.18 4.94
C LEU A 356 22.27 10.12 6.12
N GLY A 357 22.70 10.51 7.31
CA GLY A 357 21.98 10.24 8.55
C GLY A 357 22.09 8.77 9.00
N ASP A 358 21.76 8.52 10.27
CA ASP A 358 21.94 7.21 10.90
C ASP A 358 21.16 6.09 10.21
N TYR A 359 19.92 6.39 9.78
CA TYR A 359 19.03 5.38 9.21
C TYR A 359 19.56 4.84 7.87
N LEU A 360 19.84 5.73 6.91
CA LEU A 360 20.36 5.33 5.61
C LEU A 360 21.78 4.79 5.73
N PHE A 361 22.62 5.37 6.57
CA PHE A 361 23.96 4.83 6.81
C PHE A 361 23.91 3.39 7.32
N ALA A 362 23.04 3.07 8.29
CA ALA A 362 22.86 1.72 8.79
C ALA A 362 22.31 0.76 7.72
N ALA A 363 21.37 1.22 6.89
CA ALA A 363 20.83 0.44 5.78
C ALA A 363 21.91 0.13 4.72
N THR A 364 22.66 1.15 4.29
CA THR A 364 23.77 1.02 3.34
C THR A 364 24.85 0.10 3.87
N SER A 365 25.25 0.23 5.15
CA SER A 365 26.25 -0.63 5.79
C SER A 365 25.78 -2.09 5.92
N SER A 366 24.47 -2.32 5.97
CA SER A 366 23.89 -3.66 6.05
C SER A 366 23.70 -4.32 4.68
N SER A 367 23.88 -3.57 3.58
CA SER A 367 23.69 -4.08 2.21
C SER A 367 24.70 -5.18 1.88
N ASN A 368 24.29 -6.14 1.04
CA ASN A 368 25.19 -7.16 0.52
C ASN A 368 26.28 -6.54 -0.37
N TRP A 369 25.95 -5.45 -1.09
CA TRP A 369 26.91 -4.64 -1.85
C TRP A 369 28.04 -4.09 -1.00
N TRP A 370 27.73 -3.60 0.21
CA TRP A 370 28.74 -3.12 1.14
C TRP A 370 29.62 -4.27 1.65
N ARG A 371 29.00 -5.37 2.06
CA ARG A 371 29.70 -6.55 2.60
C ARG A 371 30.62 -7.23 1.58
N GLN A 372 30.24 -7.27 0.30
CA GLN A 372 31.01 -7.95 -0.73
C GLN A 372 32.29 -7.18 -1.13
N ARG A 373 32.35 -5.86 -0.90
CA ARG A 373 33.51 -5.02 -1.26
C ARG A 373 34.35 -4.55 -0.08
N GLU A 374 33.97 -4.91 1.15
CA GLU A 374 34.81 -4.71 2.33
C GLU A 374 36.17 -5.44 2.17
N THR A 375 36.19 -6.56 1.43
CA THR A 375 37.41 -7.29 1.05
C THR A 375 38.28 -6.60 0.00
N GLU A 376 37.76 -5.59 -0.72
CA GLU A 376 38.45 -4.89 -1.81
C GLU A 376 38.96 -3.49 -1.38
N GLY A 377 38.82 -3.13 -0.10
CA GLY A 377 39.33 -1.87 0.47
C GLY A 377 38.62 -0.59 -0.01
N THR A 378 37.54 -0.72 -0.77
CA THR A 378 36.71 0.42 -1.23
C THR A 378 35.35 0.38 -0.53
N HIS A 379 35.32 0.87 0.71
CA HIS A 379 34.15 0.76 1.60
C HIS A 379 32.88 1.46 1.11
N LEU A 380 32.93 2.32 0.09
CA LEU A 380 31.82 3.22 -0.28
C LEU A 380 31.23 2.99 -1.68
N SER A 381 31.39 1.79 -2.24
CA SER A 381 30.84 1.45 -3.55
C SER A 381 29.31 1.38 -3.58
N ALA A 382 28.67 1.16 -2.43
CA ALA A 382 27.21 1.07 -2.32
C ALA A 382 26.49 2.43 -2.41
N LEU A 383 27.24 3.54 -2.45
CA LEU A 383 26.72 4.89 -2.65
C LEU A 383 27.24 5.42 -3.99
N TYR A 384 26.36 5.65 -4.94
CA TYR A 384 26.71 6.20 -6.26
C TYR A 384 26.08 7.56 -6.46
N VAL A 385 26.84 8.53 -6.97
CA VAL A 385 26.33 9.89 -7.24
C VAL A 385 26.55 10.20 -8.71
N SER A 386 25.50 10.66 -9.39
CA SER A 386 25.62 11.07 -10.79
C SER A 386 25.05 12.47 -11.02
N PHE A 387 25.64 13.17 -12.01
CA PHE A 387 25.26 14.53 -12.42
C PHE A 387 24.76 14.50 -13.87
N PRO A 388 23.50 14.11 -14.11
CA PRO A 388 22.97 13.90 -15.46
C PRO A 388 22.91 15.17 -16.32
N HIS A 389 23.04 16.37 -15.73
CA HIS A 389 22.86 17.65 -16.43
C HIS A 389 24.01 18.65 -16.18
N SER A 390 25.27 18.21 -16.27
CA SER A 390 26.49 19.00 -15.96
C SER A 390 26.55 19.50 -14.50
N ASP A 391 27.65 20.12 -14.09
CA ASP A 391 27.92 20.58 -12.70
C ASP A 391 26.93 21.60 -12.11
N ILE A 392 25.94 22.03 -12.89
CA ILE A 392 24.94 23.06 -12.58
C ILE A 392 23.52 22.43 -12.43
N GLY A 393 23.38 21.15 -12.76
CA GLY A 393 22.10 20.40 -12.73
C GLY A 393 21.82 19.68 -11.42
N ASP A 394 20.60 19.15 -11.29
CA ASP A 394 20.30 18.18 -10.24
C ASP A 394 21.20 16.95 -10.39
N CYS A 395 21.55 16.37 -9.25
CA CYS A 395 22.24 15.09 -9.15
C CYS A 395 21.28 14.06 -8.56
N PHE A 396 21.56 12.78 -8.76
CA PHE A 396 20.93 11.74 -7.95
C PHE A 396 21.95 10.88 -7.24
N THR A 397 21.58 10.42 -6.06
CA THR A 397 22.34 9.47 -5.26
C THR A 397 21.59 8.14 -5.25
N ASP A 398 22.33 7.06 -5.49
CA ASP A 398 21.89 5.67 -5.65
C ASP A 398 22.46 4.78 -4.55
#